data_AF-A0A840KDR3-F1
#
_entry.id   AF-A0A840KDR3-F1
#
_cell.length_a   1.000
_cell.length_b   1.000
_cell.length_c   1.000
_cell.angle_alpha   90.00
_cell.angle_beta   90.00
_cell.angle_gamma   90.00
#
_symmetry.space_group_name_H-M   'P 1'
#
loop_
_entity.id
_entity.type
_entity.pdbx_description
1 polymer ?
#
loop_
_entity_poly.entity_id
_entity_poly.type
_entity_poly.pdbx_seq_one_letter_code
_entity_poly.pdbx_strand_id
1 'polypeptide(L)' 'MDYKLLETIADIAYHAGQKGFYSGNSRADIINFIWWAKEFEKLHKYTDWYSIDYILTIEQYTEDKLLYYQKINQNPTY' A
#
# COMPACT_ATOMS: atom_id res chain seq x y z
N MET A 1 -21.82 6.64 -0.61
CA MET A 1 -20.97 5.44 -0.45
C MET A 1 -19.58 5.96 -0.14
N ASP A 2 -18.94 5.48 0.91
CA ASP A 2 -17.55 5.86 1.22
C ASP A 2 -16.63 4.96 0.38
N TYR A 3 -16.01 5.54 -0.65
CA TYR A 3 -15.13 4.82 -1.57
C TYR A 3 -13.66 4.88 -1.15
N LYS A 4 -13.34 5.50 -0.01
CA LYS A 4 -11.98 5.81 0.39
C LYS A 4 -11.08 4.57 0.45
N LEU A 5 -11.59 3.46 1.02
CA LEU A 5 -10.84 2.20 1.02
C LEU A 5 -10.59 1.66 -0.40
N LEU A 6 -11.53 1.82 -1.33
CA LEU A 6 -11.34 1.36 -2.72
C LEU A 6 -10.35 2.25 -3.47
N GLU A 7 -10.38 3.56 -3.21
CA GLU A 7 -9.41 4.53 -3.74
C GLU A 7 -8.00 4.20 -3.24
N THR A 8 -7.83 4.01 -1.92
CA THR A 8 -6.53 3.60 -1.35
C THR A 8 -6.04 2.26 -1.92
N ILE A 9 -6.90 1.28 -2.16
CA ILE A 9 -6.51 0.03 -2.82
C ILE A 9 -6.03 0.30 -4.25
N ALA A 10 -6.74 1.15 -5.00
CA ALA A 10 -6.38 1.51 -6.37
C ALA A 10 -5.05 2.28 -6.43
N ASP A 11 -4.83 3.22 -5.52
CA ASP A 11 -3.59 4.00 -5.40
C ASP A 11 -2.39 3.09 -5.14
N ILE A 12 -2.51 2.18 -4.15
CA ILE A 12 -1.46 1.21 -3.82
C ILE A 12 -1.17 0.31 -5.03
N ALA A 13 -2.21 -0.22 -5.68
CA ALA A 13 -2.04 -1.12 -6.83
C ALA A 13 -1.40 -0.39 -8.03
N TYR A 14 -1.79 0.85 -8.27
CA TYR A 14 -1.23 1.69 -9.32
C TYR A 14 0.25 1.97 -9.08
N HIS A 15 0.61 2.45 -7.88
CA HIS A 15 2.00 2.75 -7.53
C HIS A 15 2.88 1.48 -7.54
N ALA A 16 2.39 0.37 -6.98
CA ALA A 16 3.09 -0.91 -7.05
C ALA A 16 3.31 -1.38 -8.51
N GLY A 17 2.32 -1.19 -9.38
CA GLY A 17 2.42 -1.45 -10.81
C GLY A 17 3.45 -0.57 -11.51
N GLN A 18 3.50 0.73 -11.20
CA GLN A 18 4.52 1.65 -11.73
C GLN A 18 5.94 1.23 -11.34
N LYS A 19 6.10 0.62 -10.16
CA LYS A 19 7.39 0.07 -9.68
C LYS A 19 7.72 -1.31 -10.26
N GLY A 20 6.85 -1.88 -11.09
CA GLY A 20 7.02 -3.21 -11.65
C GLY A 20 6.94 -4.33 -10.61
N PHE A 21 6.24 -4.10 -9.49
CA PHE A 21 6.12 -5.08 -8.43
C PHE A 21 5.27 -6.27 -8.86
N TYR A 22 5.84 -7.46 -8.72
CA TYR A 22 5.14 -8.73 -8.87
C TYR A 22 5.86 -9.79 -8.04
N SER A 23 5.16 -10.40 -7.08
CA SER A 23 5.79 -11.41 -6.20
C SER A 23 5.87 -12.81 -6.82
N GLY A 24 5.30 -13.00 -8.02
CA GLY A 24 5.04 -14.34 -8.58
C GLY A 24 3.64 -14.86 -8.30
N ASN A 25 2.83 -14.17 -7.48
CA ASN A 25 1.44 -14.53 -7.21
C ASN A 25 0.56 -13.28 -7.05
N SER A 26 -0.19 -12.94 -8.10
CA SER A 26 -1.05 -11.74 -8.13
C SER A 26 -2.16 -11.76 -7.08
N ARG A 27 -2.67 -12.93 -6.68
CA ARG A 27 -3.70 -13.02 -5.62
C ARG A 27 -3.11 -12.73 -4.25
N ALA A 28 -1.89 -13.16 -3.98
CA ALA A 28 -1.18 -12.81 -2.75
C ALA A 28 -0.87 -11.30 -2.71
N ASP A 29 -0.44 -10.72 -3.84
CA ASP A 29 -0.17 -9.28 -3.96
C ASP A 29 -1.43 -8.45 -3.67
N ILE A 30 -2.56 -8.80 -4.29
CA ILE A 30 -3.85 -8.13 -4.06
C ILE A 30 -4.29 -8.25 -2.60
N ILE A 31 -4.12 -9.43 -1.97
CA ILE A 31 -4.44 -9.60 -0.54
C ILE A 31 -3.59 -8.66 0.32
N ASN A 32 -2.29 -8.53 0.03
CA ASN A 32 -1.41 -7.60 0.73
C ASN A 32 -1.87 -6.15 0.56
N PHE A 33 -2.21 -5.73 -0.67
CA PHE A 33 -2.68 -4.37 -0.93
C PHE A 33 -3.98 -4.05 -0.18
N ILE A 34 -4.91 -5.01 -0.08
CA ILE A 34 -6.14 -4.85 0.71
C ILE A 34 -5.81 -4.65 2.21
N TRP A 35 -4.85 -5.40 2.74
CA TRP A 35 -4.43 -5.24 4.13
C TRP A 35 -3.73 -3.92 4.39
N TRP A 36 -2.85 -3.50 3.49
CA TRP A 36 -2.15 -2.22 3.57
C TRP A 36 -3.13 -1.05 3.48
N ALA A 37 -4.14 -1.12 2.59
CA ALA A 37 -5.16 -0.08 2.51
C ALA A 37 -5.98 0.04 3.81
N LYS A 38 -6.38 -1.09 4.41
CA LYS A 38 -7.07 -1.08 5.71
C LYS A 38 -6.22 -0.49 6.84
N GLU A 39 -4.92 -0.79 6.83
CA GLU A 39 -3.97 -0.26 7.79
C GLU A 39 -3.78 1.25 7.59
N PHE A 40 -3.60 1.70 6.34
CA PHE A 40 -3.49 3.11 5.98
C PHE A 40 -4.71 3.91 6.45
N GLU A 41 -5.91 3.42 6.16
CA GLU A 41 -7.16 4.05 6.58
C GLU A 41 -7.30 4.13 8.11
N LYS A 42 -6.84 3.10 8.82
CA LYS A 42 -6.84 3.09 10.29
C LYS A 42 -5.83 4.10 10.85
N LEU A 43 -4.63 4.17 10.27
CA LEU A 43 -3.56 5.08 10.70
C LEU A 43 -3.96 6.55 10.47
N HIS A 44 -4.61 6.84 9.35
CA HIS A 44 -4.95 8.20 8.94
C HIS A 44 -6.42 8.56 9.14
N LYS A 45 -7.12 7.86 10.03
CA LYS A 45 -8.55 8.08 10.31
C LYS A 45 -8.89 9.52 10.69
N TYR A 46 -7.95 10.21 11.35
CA TYR A 46 -8.12 11.58 11.84
C TYR A 46 -7.15 12.56 11.19
N THR A 47 -6.52 12.16 10.07
CA THR A 47 -5.61 13.03 9.34
C THR A 47 -6.39 14.11 8.62
N ASP A 48 -5.95 15.36 8.78
CA ASP A 48 -6.45 16.47 8.00
C ASP A 48 -5.73 16.52 6.64
N TRP A 49 -6.38 16.01 5.60
CA TRP A 49 -5.84 15.99 4.24
C TRP A 49 -5.84 17.37 3.56
N TYR A 50 -6.36 18.42 4.20
CA TYR A 50 -6.17 19.79 3.70
C TYR A 50 -4.80 20.35 4.07
N SER A 51 -4.18 19.86 5.15
CA SER A 51 -2.85 20.29 5.61
C SER A 51 -1.75 19.27 5.31
N ILE A 52 -2.11 18.01 5.04
CA ILE A 52 -1.18 16.94 4.67
C ILE A 52 -1.49 16.47 3.25
N ASP A 53 -0.46 16.37 2.41
CA ASP A 53 -0.59 15.87 1.05
C ASP A 53 -0.90 14.36 1.06
N TYR A 54 -2.14 14.00 0.70
CA TYR A 54 -2.57 12.61 0.61
C TYR A 54 -1.76 11.82 -0.41
N ILE A 55 -1.51 12.37 -1.60
CA ILE A 55 -0.87 11.66 -2.72
C ILE A 55 0.57 11.30 -2.33
N LEU A 56 1.33 12.28 -1.83
CA LEU A 56 2.69 12.02 -1.36
C LEU A 56 2.70 10.99 -0.22
N THR A 57 1.72 11.06 0.68
CA THR A 57 1.63 10.16 1.84
C THR A 57 1.33 8.72 1.42
N ILE A 58 0.39 8.48 0.50
CA ILE A 58 0.05 7.13 0.05
C ILE A 58 1.14 6.52 -0.84
N GLU A 59 1.81 7.33 -1.66
CA GLU A 59 2.96 6.87 -2.47
C GLU A 59 4.12 6.44 -1.58
N GLN A 60 4.51 7.26 -0.60
CA GLN A 60 5.57 6.93 0.35
C GLN A 60 5.23 5.69 1.19
N TYR A 61 4.00 5.62 1.71
CA TYR A 61 3.52 4.44 2.44
C TYR A 61 3.62 3.17 1.60
N THR A 62 3.24 3.25 0.32
CA THR A 62 3.30 2.11 -0.60
C THR A 62 4.76 1.69 -0.85
N GLU A 63 5.66 2.65 -1.08
CA GLU A 63 7.09 2.39 -1.24
C GLU A 63 7.66 1.62 -0.03
N ASP A 64 7.37 2.09 1.18
CA ASP A 64 7.85 1.49 2.42
C ASP A 64 7.36 0.04 2.58
N LYS A 65 6.09 -0.22 2.25
CA LYS A 65 5.51 -1.58 2.27
C LYS A 65 6.16 -2.50 1.25
N LEU A 66 6.40 -2.02 0.03
CA LEU A 66 7.07 -2.80 -1.02
C LEU A 66 8.50 -3.16 -0.62
N LEU A 67 9.26 -2.19 -0.09
CA LEU A 67 10.63 -2.41 0.39
C LEU A 67 10.66 -3.40 1.56
N TYR A 68 9.73 -3.28 2.51
CA TYR A 68 9.61 -4.24 3.61
C TYR A 68 9.28 -5.65 3.11
N TYR A 69 8.31 -5.77 2.20
CA TYR A 69 7.92 -7.05 1.61
C TYR A 69 9.08 -7.72 0.89
N GLN A 70 9.87 -6.98 0.11
CA GLN A 70 11.04 -7.52 -0.56
C GLN A 70 12.11 -7.99 0.44
N LYS A 71 12.39 -7.21 1.48
CA LYS A 71 13.38 -7.57 2.51
C LYS A 71 13.05 -8.88 3.23
N ILE A 72 11.78 -9.10 3.60
CA ILE A 72 11.37 -10.32 4.32
C ILE A 72 11.34 -11.55 3.40
N ASN A 73 11.09 -11.37 2.10
CA ASN A 73 11.00 -12.48 1.14
C ASN A 73 12.34 -12.81 0.47
N GLN A 74 13.34 -11.92 0.53
CA GLN A 74 14.72 -12.20 0.08
C GLN A 74 15.59 -12.83 1.17
N ASN A 75 15.24 -12.66 2.45
CA ASN A 75 15.92 -13.28 3.59
C ASN A 75 14.95 -14.21 4.35
N PRO A 76 14.66 -15.42 3.84
CA PRO A 76 13.94 -16.41 4.64
C PRO A 76 14.80 -16.71 5.89
N THR A 77 14.36 -16.23 7.05
CA THR A 77 14.92 -16.62 8.33
C THR A 77 14.56 -18.09 8.54
N TYR A 78 15.58 -18.95 8.50
CA TYR A 78 15.49 -20.37 8.86
C TYR A 78 15.77 -20.53 10.35
#